data_AF-A0A1Y0UVY2-F1
#
_entry.id   AF-A0A1Y0UVY2-F1
#
_cell.length_a   1.000
_cell.length_b   1.000
_cell.length_c   1.000
_cell.angle_alpha   90.00
_cell.angle_beta   90.00
_cell.angle_gamma   90.00
#
_symmetry.space_group_name_H-M   'P 1'
#
loop_
_entity.id
_entity.type
_entity.pdbx_description
1 polymer ?
#
loop_
_entity_poly.entity_id
_entity_poly.type
_entity_poly.pdbx_seq_one_letter_code
_entity_poly.pdbx_strand_id
1 'polypeptide(L)'
;MATGDQNDFARRVRQLLPFGWFPDPPAANQSEKAPVLNGVLQGIGNILSWVYDLFGQVNFQMRLATATGSFLDMIAYDFFGDALPRASGETDAAYRKRIQEALVAQKNTRTAITEALQDLTGQTPIVVEPASASDCKGLGSTATPAAGGGYGYGVAGLYYGGLNGGQFFVTTKPGNAASVAAIYAAINNVRAEGVTAWVKVEN
;
A
#
# COMPACT_ATOMS: atom_id res chain seq x y z
N MET A 1 8.04 33.55 -22.01
CA MET A 1 8.19 32.22 -22.63
C MET A 1 8.63 31.27 -21.53
N ALA A 2 7.74 30.40 -21.11
CA ALA A 2 8.00 29.36 -20.12
C ALA A 2 8.63 28.14 -20.81
N THR A 3 9.47 27.39 -20.10
CA THR A 3 10.02 26.14 -20.62
C THR A 3 8.89 25.17 -20.97
N GLY A 4 8.91 24.61 -22.19
CA GLY A 4 7.91 23.64 -22.63
C GLY A 4 6.63 24.25 -23.20
N ASP A 5 6.49 25.58 -23.25
CA ASP A 5 5.40 26.22 -23.96
C ASP A 5 5.59 26.17 -25.50
N GLN A 6 4.51 26.44 -26.24
CA GLN A 6 4.53 26.42 -27.71
C GLN A 6 5.65 27.29 -28.31
N ASN A 7 5.85 28.48 -27.76
CA ASN A 7 6.85 29.43 -28.26
C ASN A 7 8.29 28.96 -27.96
N ASP A 8 8.50 28.32 -26.81
CA ASP A 8 9.79 27.72 -26.45
C ASP A 8 10.19 26.64 -27.45
N PHE A 9 9.27 25.72 -27.77
CA PHE A 9 9.54 24.67 -28.75
C PHE A 9 9.72 25.23 -30.16
N ALA A 10 8.87 26.14 -30.62
CA ALA A 10 9.01 26.75 -31.94
C ALA A 10 10.37 27.46 -32.10
N ARG A 11 10.82 28.17 -31.06
CA ARG A 11 12.14 28.81 -31.03
C ARG A 11 13.28 27.78 -31.05
N ARG A 12 13.20 26.72 -30.23
CA ARG A 12 14.23 25.66 -30.20
C ARG A 12 14.34 24.96 -31.54
N VAL A 13 13.23 24.65 -32.19
CA VAL A 13 13.23 24.05 -33.54
C VAL A 13 13.81 25.03 -34.57
N ARG A 14 13.47 26.32 -34.49
CA ARG A 14 14.07 27.34 -35.38
C ARG A 14 15.59 27.41 -35.26
N GLN A 15 16.13 27.25 -34.05
CA GLN A 15 17.58 27.25 -33.79
C GLN A 15 18.32 26.04 -34.41
N LEU A 16 17.59 24.99 -34.79
CA LEU A 16 18.15 23.80 -35.45
C LEU A 16 18.17 23.93 -36.98
N LEU A 17 17.52 24.96 -37.54
CA LEU A 17 17.50 25.17 -38.99
C LEU A 17 18.89 25.62 -39.49
N PRO A 18 19.31 25.20 -40.70
CA PRO A 18 20.59 25.62 -41.26
C PRO A 18 20.69 27.14 -41.38
N PHE A 19 21.88 27.67 -41.07
CA PHE A 19 22.16 29.09 -41.15
C PHE A 19 21.97 29.62 -42.59
N GLY A 20 21.27 30.74 -42.73
CA GLY A 20 21.08 31.44 -44.01
C GLY A 20 19.95 30.91 -44.90
N TRP A 21 19.26 29.82 -44.53
CA TRP A 21 18.12 29.31 -45.31
C TRP A 21 16.84 30.13 -45.17
N PHE A 22 16.69 30.80 -44.02
CA PHE A 22 15.52 31.62 -43.70
C PHE A 22 15.95 32.93 -43.05
N PRO A 23 15.12 33.99 -43.15
CA PRO A 23 15.33 35.22 -42.40
C PRO A 23 15.49 34.97 -40.89
N ASP A 24 16.38 35.74 -40.29
CA ASP A 24 16.58 35.74 -38.83
C ASP A 24 15.25 36.00 -38.08
N PRO A 25 15.07 35.41 -36.90
CA PRO A 25 13.90 35.67 -36.07
C PRO A 25 13.77 37.18 -35.76
N PRO A 26 12.54 37.71 -35.71
CA PRO A 26 12.34 39.13 -35.44
C PRO A 26 12.87 39.50 -34.04
N ALA A 27 13.52 40.66 -33.94
CA ALA A 27 13.75 41.30 -32.65
C ALA A 27 12.41 41.71 -32.00
N ALA A 28 12.40 42.00 -30.69
CA ALA A 28 11.16 42.22 -29.90
C ALA A 28 10.16 43.24 -30.49
N ASN A 29 10.62 44.16 -31.34
CA ASN A 29 9.79 45.20 -31.97
C ASN A 29 9.80 45.13 -33.52
N GLN A 30 10.12 43.97 -34.10
CA GLN A 30 10.15 43.77 -35.55
C GLN A 30 9.07 42.79 -36.00
N SER A 31 8.59 42.99 -37.23
CA SER A 31 7.64 42.06 -37.86
C SER A 31 8.37 40.80 -38.34
N GLU A 32 7.71 39.65 -38.23
CA GLU A 32 8.20 38.38 -38.77
C GLU A 32 8.34 38.47 -40.30
N LYS A 33 9.53 38.15 -40.81
CA LYS A 33 9.86 38.21 -42.24
C LYS A 33 9.63 36.87 -42.96
N ALA A 34 9.41 35.78 -42.22
CA ALA A 34 9.08 34.45 -42.73
C ALA A 34 7.77 33.92 -42.09
N PRO A 35 6.60 34.51 -42.40
CA PRO A 35 5.35 34.21 -41.70
C PRO A 35 4.89 32.76 -41.87
N VAL A 36 5.10 32.15 -43.04
CA VAL A 36 4.75 30.74 -43.29
C VAL A 36 5.63 29.80 -42.46
N LEU A 37 6.94 30.05 -42.43
CA LEU A 37 7.87 29.29 -41.60
C LEU A 37 7.45 29.37 -40.13
N ASN A 38 7.19 30.59 -39.64
CA ASN A 38 6.76 30.80 -38.27
C ASN A 38 5.46 30.02 -37.97
N GLY A 39 4.47 30.04 -38.88
CA GLY A 39 3.25 29.25 -38.73
C GLY A 39 3.50 27.75 -38.61
N VAL A 40 4.37 27.18 -39.45
CA VAL A 40 4.76 25.76 -39.39
C VAL A 40 5.47 25.43 -38.07
N LEU A 41 6.42 26.26 -37.65
CA LEU A 41 7.16 26.07 -36.40
C LEU A 41 6.24 26.16 -35.18
N GLN A 42 5.26 27.06 -35.20
CA GLN A 42 4.25 27.16 -34.14
C GLN A 42 3.33 25.94 -34.10
N GLY A 43 2.97 25.37 -35.26
CA GLY A 43 2.22 24.10 -35.31
C GLY A 43 2.99 22.94 -34.69
N ILE A 44 4.29 22.80 -35.02
CA ILE A 44 5.18 21.81 -34.42
C ILE A 44 5.33 22.07 -32.90
N GLY A 45 5.55 23.33 -32.52
CA GLY A 45 5.68 23.74 -31.12
C GLY A 45 4.45 23.41 -30.28
N ASN A 46 3.24 23.53 -30.86
CA ASN A 46 1.99 23.19 -30.18
C ASN A 46 1.92 21.70 -29.83
N ILE A 47 2.27 20.82 -30.78
CA ILE A 47 2.27 19.37 -30.56
C ILE A 47 3.33 19.00 -29.52
N LEU A 48 4.54 19.56 -29.61
CA LEU A 48 5.61 19.28 -28.65
C LEU A 48 5.28 19.79 -27.24
N SER A 49 4.58 20.92 -27.12
CA SER A 49 4.08 21.44 -25.84
C SER A 49 3.08 20.48 -25.21
N TRP A 50 2.12 19.96 -25.98
CA TRP A 50 1.20 18.92 -25.51
C TRP A 50 1.92 17.64 -25.06
N VAL A 51 2.92 17.17 -25.82
CA VAL A 51 3.72 16.00 -25.43
C VAL A 51 4.50 16.27 -24.13
N TYR A 52 5.05 17.47 -23.96
CA TYR A 52 5.76 17.86 -22.75
C TYR A 52 4.85 17.86 -21.52
N ASP A 53 3.64 18.41 -21.65
CA ASP A 53 2.62 18.37 -20.60
C ASP A 53 2.20 16.93 -20.26
N LEU A 54 2.08 16.07 -21.27
CA LEU A 54 1.76 14.65 -21.08
C LEU A 54 2.84 13.93 -20.26
N PHE A 55 4.13 14.20 -20.48
CA PHE A 55 5.20 13.65 -19.64
C PHE A 55 5.06 14.08 -18.18
N GLY A 56 4.69 15.34 -17.94
CA GLY A 56 4.39 15.83 -16.59
C GLY A 56 3.25 15.04 -15.95
N GLN A 57 2.15 14.85 -16.67
CA GLN A 57 1.00 14.09 -16.19
C GLN A 57 1.36 12.63 -15.89
N VAL A 58 2.07 11.95 -16.79
CA VAL A 58 2.50 10.55 -16.57
C VAL A 58 3.37 10.45 -15.32
N ASN A 59 4.33 11.35 -15.13
CA ASN A 59 5.18 11.34 -13.93
C ASN A 59 4.36 11.50 -12.63
N PHE A 60 3.32 12.35 -12.64
CA PHE A 60 2.40 12.46 -11.49
C PHE A 60 1.63 11.16 -11.23
N GLN A 61 1.23 10.42 -12.26
CA GLN A 61 0.48 9.18 -12.10
C GLN A 61 1.34 7.98 -11.66
N MET A 62 2.67 8.05 -11.80
CA MET A 62 3.59 6.97 -11.43
C MET A 62 3.90 6.87 -9.93
N ARG A 63 3.49 7.84 -9.11
CA ARG A 63 3.82 7.88 -7.67
C ARG A 63 2.56 7.85 -6.83
N LEU A 64 2.54 6.99 -5.81
CA LEU A 64 1.42 6.91 -4.86
C LEU A 64 1.04 8.27 -4.27
N ALA A 65 2.04 9.11 -3.99
CA ALA A 65 1.85 10.44 -3.42
C ALA A 65 1.01 11.39 -4.31
N THR A 66 1.03 11.19 -5.63
CA THR A 66 0.47 12.15 -6.60
C THR A 66 -0.55 11.54 -7.56
N ALA A 67 -0.61 10.22 -7.68
CA ALA A 67 -1.55 9.54 -8.57
C ALA A 67 -3.00 9.82 -8.18
N THR A 68 -3.88 9.93 -9.17
CA THR A 68 -5.30 10.26 -9.01
C THR A 68 -6.17 9.33 -9.86
N GLY A 69 -7.45 9.22 -9.49
CA GLY A 69 -8.41 8.37 -10.20
C GLY A 69 -7.89 6.94 -10.41
N SER A 70 -8.12 6.38 -11.59
CA SER A 70 -7.83 4.97 -11.90
C SER A 70 -6.38 4.55 -11.74
N PHE A 71 -5.41 5.47 -11.85
CA PHE A 71 -4.00 5.13 -11.60
C PHE A 71 -3.73 4.85 -10.12
N LEU A 72 -4.41 5.56 -9.22
CA LEU A 72 -4.34 5.27 -7.79
C LEU A 72 -4.97 3.91 -7.47
N ASP A 73 -6.05 3.54 -8.16
CA ASP A 73 -6.66 2.21 -8.05
C ASP A 73 -5.73 1.10 -8.53
N MET A 74 -5.03 1.32 -9.67
CA MET A 74 -4.04 0.37 -10.16
C MET A 74 -2.88 0.18 -9.17
N ILE A 75 -2.37 1.27 -8.57
CA ILE A 75 -1.32 1.17 -7.54
C ILE A 75 -1.80 0.32 -6.35
N ALA A 76 -3.03 0.53 -5.88
CA ALA A 76 -3.56 -0.28 -4.78
C ALA A 76 -3.69 -1.75 -5.19
N TYR A 77 -4.15 -2.02 -6.40
CA TYR A 77 -4.30 -3.37 -6.93
C TYR A 77 -2.95 -4.08 -7.07
N ASP A 78 -1.89 -3.40 -7.49
CA ASP A 78 -0.54 -3.99 -7.59
C ASP A 78 0.00 -4.47 -6.24
N PHE A 79 -0.33 -3.76 -5.15
CA PHE A 79 0.13 -4.13 -3.80
C PHE A 79 -0.82 -5.07 -3.06
N PHE A 80 -2.13 -4.95 -3.26
CA PHE A 80 -3.13 -5.60 -2.42
C PHE A 80 -4.11 -6.48 -3.20
N GLY A 81 -4.07 -6.48 -4.54
CA GLY A 81 -5.09 -7.09 -5.38
C GLY A 81 -6.49 -6.59 -4.99
N ASP A 82 -7.41 -7.53 -4.81
CA ASP A 82 -8.80 -7.25 -4.41
C ASP A 82 -8.98 -6.98 -2.90
N ALA A 83 -7.91 -7.02 -2.10
CA ALA A 83 -8.01 -6.90 -0.64
C ALA A 83 -8.21 -5.44 -0.16
N LEU A 84 -7.93 -4.44 -1.01
CA LEU A 84 -8.07 -3.03 -0.66
C LEU A 84 -8.77 -2.22 -1.76
N PRO A 85 -10.03 -2.53 -2.11
CA PRO A 85 -10.76 -1.77 -3.12
C PRO A 85 -11.11 -0.38 -2.60
N ARG A 86 -11.25 0.56 -3.53
CA ARG A 86 -11.76 1.90 -3.26
C ARG A 86 -13.24 1.82 -2.85
N ALA A 87 -13.59 2.51 -1.77
CA ALA A 87 -14.98 2.58 -1.34
C ALA A 87 -15.81 3.49 -2.26
N SER A 88 -17.12 3.24 -2.33
CA SER A 88 -18.03 4.09 -3.11
C SER A 88 -18.00 5.53 -2.61
N GLY A 89 -17.77 6.49 -3.51
CA GLY A 89 -17.67 7.91 -3.18
C GLY A 89 -16.38 8.32 -2.44
N GLU A 90 -15.40 7.43 -2.31
CA GLU A 90 -14.15 7.73 -1.63
C GLU A 90 -13.25 8.65 -2.45
N THR A 91 -12.76 9.72 -1.81
CA THR A 91 -11.84 10.67 -2.46
C THR A 91 -10.44 10.07 -2.63
N ASP A 92 -9.69 10.53 -3.62
CA ASP A 92 -8.28 10.11 -3.83
C ASP A 92 -7.43 10.31 -2.57
N ALA A 93 -7.67 11.38 -1.81
CA ALA A 93 -6.92 11.67 -0.59
C ALA A 93 -7.20 10.63 0.52
N ALA A 94 -8.47 10.30 0.74
CA ALA A 94 -8.86 9.30 1.73
C ALA A 94 -8.36 7.90 1.33
N TYR A 95 -8.50 7.54 0.06
CA TYR A 95 -8.05 6.24 -0.43
C TYR A 95 -6.52 6.10 -0.36
N ARG A 96 -5.77 7.13 -0.78
CA ARG A 96 -4.31 7.17 -0.66
C ARG A 96 -3.85 6.98 0.78
N LYS A 97 -4.51 7.63 1.74
CA LYS A 97 -4.18 7.47 3.16
C LYS A 97 -4.34 6.01 3.61
N ARG A 98 -5.44 5.36 3.25
CA ARG A 98 -5.65 3.92 3.55
C ARG A 98 -4.59 3.02 2.91
N ILE A 99 -4.22 3.29 1.65
CA ILE A 99 -3.15 2.55 0.95
C ILE A 99 -1.82 2.70 1.73
N GLN A 100 -1.48 3.92 2.14
CA GLN A 100 -0.26 4.19 2.91
C GLN A 100 -0.26 3.49 4.26
N GLU A 101 -1.37 3.54 4.99
CA GLU A 101 -1.54 2.83 6.28
C GLU A 101 -1.42 1.31 6.11
N ALA A 102 -2.04 0.75 5.06
CA ALA A 102 -1.99 -0.67 4.77
C ALA A 102 -0.59 -1.16 4.36
N LEU A 103 0.20 -0.33 3.67
CA LEU A 103 1.56 -0.67 3.23
C LEU A 103 2.54 -0.86 4.39
N VAL A 104 2.35 -0.10 5.47
CA VAL A 104 3.24 -0.11 6.64
C VAL A 104 2.61 -0.79 7.85
N ALA A 105 1.40 -1.33 7.71
CA ALA A 105 0.70 -2.00 8.78
C ALA A 105 1.54 -3.17 9.31
N GLN A 106 1.75 -3.19 10.62
CA GLN A 106 2.42 -4.31 11.26
C GLN A 106 1.53 -5.55 11.13
N LYS A 107 2.08 -6.61 10.54
CA LYS A 107 1.40 -7.90 10.36
C LYS A 107 2.23 -9.03 10.96
N ASN A 108 1.59 -10.18 11.13
CA ASN A 108 2.21 -11.41 11.62
C ASN A 108 2.94 -11.27 12.97
N THR A 109 2.36 -10.48 13.87
CA THR A 109 2.82 -10.40 15.27
C THR A 109 1.65 -10.63 16.22
N ARG A 110 1.95 -11.09 17.44
CA ARG A 110 0.96 -11.20 18.51
C ARG A 110 0.17 -9.91 18.72
N THR A 111 0.87 -8.77 18.73
CA THR A 111 0.24 -7.46 18.90
C THR A 111 -0.75 -7.17 17.79
N ALA A 112 -0.35 -7.37 16.52
CA ALA A 112 -1.22 -7.11 15.39
C ALA A 112 -2.47 -8.02 15.37
N ILE A 113 -2.32 -9.30 15.74
CA ILE A 113 -3.47 -10.22 15.87
C ILE A 113 -4.39 -9.78 17.02
N THR A 114 -3.80 -9.39 18.14
CA THR A 114 -4.55 -8.90 19.32
C THR A 114 -5.36 -7.65 18.98
N GLU A 115 -4.72 -6.65 18.37
CA GLU A 115 -5.34 -5.38 17.99
C GLU A 115 -6.44 -5.59 16.96
N ALA A 116 -6.19 -6.35 15.88
CA ALA A 116 -7.20 -6.60 14.86
C ALA A 116 -8.46 -7.29 15.40
N LEU A 117 -8.30 -8.18 16.39
CA LEU A 117 -9.42 -8.84 17.06
C LEU A 117 -10.10 -7.92 18.08
N GLN A 118 -9.35 -7.12 18.83
CA GLN A 118 -9.91 -6.13 19.76
C GLN A 118 -10.73 -5.07 19.01
N ASP A 119 -10.22 -4.54 17.90
CA ASP A 119 -10.92 -3.55 17.08
C ASP A 119 -12.24 -4.11 16.52
N LEU A 120 -12.22 -5.37 16.06
CA LEU A 120 -13.41 -6.03 15.51
C LEU A 120 -14.44 -6.42 16.59
N THR A 121 -13.99 -7.02 17.69
CA THR A 121 -14.86 -7.68 18.68
C THR A 121 -15.10 -6.84 19.93
N GLY A 122 -14.25 -5.86 20.22
CA GLY A 122 -14.20 -5.17 21.51
C GLY A 122 -13.67 -6.03 22.67
N GLN A 123 -13.13 -7.22 22.38
CA GLN A 123 -12.67 -8.20 23.38
C GLN A 123 -11.18 -8.43 23.24
N THR A 124 -10.49 -8.57 24.38
CA THR A 124 -9.08 -8.97 24.39
C THR A 124 -8.98 -10.47 24.14
N PRO A 125 -8.41 -10.93 23.01
CA PRO A 125 -8.21 -12.35 22.77
C PRO A 125 -7.09 -12.91 23.63
N ILE A 126 -7.12 -14.22 23.85
CA ILE A 126 -5.98 -14.99 24.34
C ILE A 126 -5.25 -15.55 23.12
N VAL A 127 -4.01 -15.12 22.90
CA VAL A 127 -3.13 -15.62 21.84
C VAL A 127 -2.04 -16.50 22.47
N VAL A 128 -1.82 -17.67 21.90
CA VAL A 128 -0.82 -18.65 22.37
C VAL A 128 0.06 -19.06 21.20
N GLU A 129 1.36 -18.92 21.38
CA GLU A 129 2.38 -19.32 20.41
C GLU A 129 3.17 -20.53 20.94
N PRO A 130 3.14 -21.70 20.27
CA PRO A 130 3.82 -22.91 20.74
C PRO A 130 5.33 -22.80 20.92
N ALA A 131 5.97 -21.93 20.14
CA ALA A 131 7.39 -21.65 20.28
C ALA A 131 7.71 -20.74 21.49
N SER A 132 6.68 -20.16 22.12
CA SER A 132 6.83 -19.30 23.29
C SER A 132 6.80 -20.12 24.58
N ALA A 133 7.94 -20.18 25.27
CA ALA A 133 8.05 -20.81 26.58
C ALA A 133 7.16 -20.13 27.64
N SER A 134 6.85 -18.83 27.49
CA SER A 134 5.93 -18.13 28.40
C SER A 134 4.50 -18.63 28.25
N ASP A 135 4.11 -19.06 27.06
CA ASP A 135 2.73 -19.47 26.75
C ASP A 135 2.49 -20.93 27.06
N CYS A 136 3.42 -21.80 26.67
CA CYS A 136 3.22 -23.25 26.78
C CYS A 136 3.82 -23.86 28.06
N LYS A 137 4.72 -23.13 28.72
CA LYS A 137 5.52 -23.60 29.87
C LYS A 137 6.36 -24.84 29.53
N GLY A 138 7.26 -25.23 30.43
CA GLY A 138 8.06 -26.45 30.29
C GLY A 138 7.38 -27.68 30.90
N LEU A 139 8.00 -28.85 30.77
CA LEU A 139 7.70 -29.99 31.65
C LEU A 139 8.40 -29.76 32.99
N GLY A 140 7.64 -29.84 34.10
CA GLY A 140 8.21 -29.72 35.43
C GLY A 140 9.13 -30.91 35.74
N SER A 141 10.25 -30.66 36.40
CA SER A 141 11.12 -31.72 36.94
C SER A 141 11.10 -31.70 38.45
N THR A 142 11.52 -32.78 39.10
CA THR A 142 11.69 -32.81 40.57
C THR A 142 12.68 -31.76 41.07
N ALA A 143 13.68 -31.40 40.25
CA ALA A 143 14.66 -30.35 40.56
C ALA A 143 14.13 -28.93 40.33
N THR A 144 13.11 -28.76 39.50
CA THR A 144 12.53 -27.44 39.19
C THR A 144 11.02 -27.55 38.97
N PRO A 145 10.23 -27.82 40.03
CA PRO A 145 8.80 -28.09 39.89
C PRO A 145 8.04 -26.90 39.29
N ALA A 146 8.50 -25.67 39.57
CA ALA A 146 7.89 -24.44 39.09
C ALA A 146 8.23 -24.07 37.64
N ALA A 147 9.33 -24.58 37.07
CA ALA A 147 9.79 -24.23 35.71
C ALA A 147 8.85 -24.79 34.61
N GLY A 148 8.05 -25.80 34.94
CA GLY A 148 7.03 -26.35 34.05
C GLY A 148 5.59 -26.04 34.42
N GLY A 149 5.37 -24.97 35.19
CA GLY A 149 4.06 -24.70 35.77
C GLY A 149 3.59 -25.76 36.78
N GLY A 150 4.36 -26.81 37.07
CA GLY A 150 4.03 -27.88 38.01
C GLY A 150 3.00 -28.90 37.50
N TYR A 151 2.66 -28.87 36.21
CA TYR A 151 1.50 -29.59 35.69
C TYR A 151 1.89 -30.55 34.55
N GLY A 152 1.41 -31.80 34.65
CA GLY A 152 1.60 -32.83 33.63
C GLY A 152 0.71 -32.61 32.39
N TYR A 153 0.61 -33.62 31.53
CA TYR A 153 -0.28 -33.58 30.37
C TYR A 153 -1.75 -33.37 30.78
N GLY A 154 -2.49 -32.57 30.01
CA GLY A 154 -3.94 -32.43 30.14
C GLY A 154 -4.43 -31.46 31.23
N VAL A 155 -3.57 -30.58 31.73
CA VAL A 155 -3.95 -29.57 32.72
C VAL A 155 -4.53 -28.32 32.06
N ALA A 156 -5.58 -27.77 32.68
CA ALA A 156 -6.22 -26.54 32.23
C ALA A 156 -5.21 -25.39 32.09
N GLY A 157 -5.25 -24.69 30.96
CA GLY A 157 -4.36 -23.57 30.66
C GLY A 157 -3.03 -23.95 30.02
N LEU A 158 -2.74 -25.25 29.83
CA LEU A 158 -1.62 -25.69 29.00
C LEU A 158 -2.02 -25.82 27.54
N TYR A 159 -1.10 -25.45 26.66
CA TYR A 159 -1.25 -25.55 25.22
C TYR A 159 -0.09 -26.36 24.64
N TYR A 160 -0.40 -27.20 23.66
CA TYR A 160 0.58 -28.05 23.00
C TYR A 160 0.59 -27.77 21.51
N GLY A 161 1.77 -27.75 20.92
CA GLY A 161 1.94 -27.55 19.49
C GLY A 161 3.31 -28.00 19.02
N GLY A 162 3.55 -27.84 17.73
CA GLY A 162 4.84 -28.14 17.12
C GLY A 162 5.83 -27.00 17.34
N LEU A 163 7.06 -27.34 17.74
CA LEU A 163 8.18 -26.39 17.85
C LEU A 163 8.72 -25.92 16.50
N ASN A 164 8.34 -26.60 15.40
CA ASN A 164 8.73 -26.24 14.04
C ASN A 164 8.09 -24.93 13.55
N GLY A 165 7.27 -24.27 14.38
CA GLY A 165 6.62 -23.01 14.07
C GLY A 165 5.40 -23.17 13.15
N GLY A 166 4.98 -22.06 12.54
CA GLY A 166 3.90 -22.07 11.55
C GLY A 166 2.50 -22.26 12.13
N GLN A 167 2.30 -22.09 13.44
CA GLN A 167 0.97 -22.10 14.03
C GLN A 167 0.86 -21.25 15.30
N PHE A 168 -0.35 -20.81 15.60
CA PHE A 168 -0.73 -20.20 16.87
C PHE A 168 -2.19 -20.52 17.19
N PHE A 169 -2.56 -20.37 18.46
CA PHE A 169 -3.92 -20.57 18.95
C PHE A 169 -4.51 -19.25 19.39
N VAL A 170 -5.79 -19.04 19.08
CA VAL A 170 -6.55 -17.86 19.48
C VAL A 170 -7.83 -18.32 20.17
N THR A 171 -8.08 -17.78 21.35
CA THR A 171 -9.40 -17.83 21.98
C THR A 171 -9.96 -16.43 22.10
N THR A 172 -11.19 -16.22 21.63
CA THR A 172 -11.89 -14.93 21.75
C THR A 172 -13.39 -15.13 21.92
N LYS A 173 -14.12 -14.05 22.17
CA LYS A 173 -15.60 -14.00 22.17
C LYS A 173 -16.11 -13.21 20.96
N PRO A 174 -17.34 -13.44 20.48
CA PRO A 174 -17.89 -12.72 19.33
C PRO A 174 -17.89 -11.20 19.54
N GLY A 175 -18.32 -10.76 20.73
CA GLY A 175 -18.45 -9.34 21.05
C GLY A 175 -19.24 -8.59 19.97
N ASN A 176 -18.63 -7.56 19.39
CA ASN A 176 -19.21 -6.73 18.34
C ASN A 176 -19.07 -7.30 16.92
N ALA A 177 -18.40 -8.44 16.73
CA ALA A 177 -18.20 -9.00 15.40
C ALA A 177 -19.54 -9.41 14.77
N ALA A 178 -19.75 -8.99 13.51
CA ALA A 178 -20.98 -9.31 12.77
C ALA A 178 -21.18 -10.83 12.55
N SER A 179 -20.10 -11.62 12.55
CA SER A 179 -20.15 -13.08 12.46
C SER A 179 -18.82 -13.71 12.88
N VAL A 180 -18.81 -15.03 13.11
CA VAL A 180 -17.58 -15.81 13.29
C VAL A 180 -16.69 -15.75 12.05
N ALA A 181 -17.27 -15.68 10.84
CA ALA A 181 -16.50 -15.54 9.61
C ALA A 181 -15.73 -14.21 9.56
N ALA A 182 -16.27 -13.13 10.14
CA ALA A 182 -15.56 -11.85 10.25
C ALA A 182 -14.30 -11.97 11.13
N ILE A 183 -14.36 -12.77 12.20
CA ILE A 183 -13.20 -13.05 13.07
C ILE A 183 -12.10 -13.77 12.26
N TYR A 184 -12.48 -14.79 11.48
CA TYR A 184 -11.52 -15.51 10.64
C TYR A 184 -10.92 -14.61 9.56
N ALA A 185 -11.72 -13.74 8.94
CA ALA A 185 -11.24 -12.77 7.98
C ALA A 185 -10.23 -11.79 8.59
N ALA A 186 -10.51 -11.26 9.79
CA ALA A 186 -9.59 -10.37 10.50
C ALA A 186 -8.25 -11.05 10.80
N ILE A 187 -8.27 -12.31 11.27
CA ILE A 187 -7.05 -13.08 11.50
C ILE A 187 -6.30 -13.33 10.19
N ASN A 188 -6.99 -13.74 9.12
CA ASN A 188 -6.39 -14.00 7.81
C ASN A 188 -5.73 -12.76 7.20
N ASN A 189 -6.28 -11.57 7.45
CA ASN A 189 -5.71 -10.32 6.94
C ASN A 189 -4.40 -9.91 7.60
N VAL A 190 -4.07 -10.49 8.77
CA VAL A 190 -2.93 -10.11 9.60
C VAL A 190 -1.90 -11.22 9.73
N ARG A 191 -2.30 -12.50 9.80
CA ARG A 191 -1.34 -13.61 9.89
C ARG A 191 -0.47 -13.68 8.65
N ALA A 192 0.76 -14.19 8.78
CA ALA A 192 1.54 -14.56 7.61
C ALA A 192 0.91 -15.72 6.84
N GLU A 193 1.15 -15.72 5.54
CA GLU A 193 0.84 -16.86 4.68
C GLU A 193 1.59 -18.11 5.16
N GLY A 194 0.95 -19.28 5.05
CA GLY A 194 1.50 -20.54 5.54
C GLY A 194 1.42 -20.76 7.06
N VAL A 195 1.04 -19.76 7.86
CA VAL A 195 0.87 -19.90 9.32
C VAL A 195 -0.55 -20.30 9.68
N THR A 196 -0.75 -21.42 10.37
CA THR A 196 -2.08 -21.90 10.78
C THR A 196 -2.56 -21.22 12.07
N ALA A 197 -3.74 -20.60 12.03
CA ALA A 197 -4.39 -20.06 13.22
C ALA A 197 -5.50 -21.03 13.68
N TRP A 198 -5.37 -21.59 14.88
CA TRP A 198 -6.40 -22.42 15.49
C TRP A 198 -7.31 -21.55 16.35
N VAL A 199 -8.57 -21.40 15.95
CA VAL A 199 -9.46 -20.39 16.54
C VAL A 199 -10.59 -21.05 17.32
N LYS A 200 -10.70 -20.71 18.61
CA LYS A 200 -11.83 -21.02 19.48
C LYS A 200 -12.63 -19.75 19.73
N VAL A 201 -13.90 -19.75 19.35
CA VAL A 201 -14.84 -18.66 19.67
C VAL A 201 -15.76 -19.13 20.80
N GLU A 202 -15.71 -18.46 21.93
CA GLU A 202 -16.51 -18.78 23.11
C GLU A 202 -17.83 -18.00 23.10
N ASN A 203 -18.91 -18.64 23.56
CA ASN A 203 -20.23 -18.02 23.65
C ASN A 203 -20.28 -16.88 24.68
#